data_AF-A0A8J6LHC6-F1
#
_entry.id   AF-A0A8J6LHC6-F1
#
_cell.length_a   1.000
_cell.length_b   1.000
_cell.length_c   1.000
_cell.angle_alpha   90.00
_cell.angle_beta   90.00
_cell.angle_gamma   90.00
#
_symmetry.space_group_name_H-M   'P 1'
#
loop_
_entity.id
_entity.type
_entity.pdbx_description
1 polymer ?
#
loop_
_entity_poly.entity_id
_entity_poly.type
_entity_poly.pdbx_seq_one_letter_code
_entity_poly.pdbx_strand_id
1 'polypeptide(L)'
;MIVLVGECAIYVIAWAWPNCLGLEVNPEDLTRSLQKNYGNTGQEQFTSAIDLAQTLFNCCGVESANEYDTSLWRLQALGRPSLAIPLTCCKLENYNTSKAYLNPVPTNATLCQALEPNRHEGYRHLEGCNDHIQQWYRQHYLIFLGIGLVAVLVEFLVLLSTILTCTRIYKHNQDVKENSKNVRTEPKTGITSMQSFQRRTPTAAYSNDTYAMTNSFRQNYKLVDRV
;
A
#
# COMPACT_ATOMS: atom_id res chain seq x y z
N MET A 1 -19.15 3.43 -6.49
CA MET A 1 -18.96 4.44 -7.58
C MET A 1 -18.24 5.67 -7.08
N ILE A 2 -18.69 6.37 -6.02
CA ILE A 2 -18.00 7.57 -5.49
C ILE A 2 -16.57 7.24 -5.02
N VAL A 3 -16.39 6.13 -4.30
CA VAL A 3 -15.07 5.66 -3.83
C VAL A 3 -14.12 5.43 -5.00
N LEU A 4 -14.48 4.55 -5.94
CA LEU A 4 -13.72 4.29 -7.17
C LEU A 4 -13.33 5.57 -7.93
N VAL A 5 -14.25 6.52 -8.11
CA VAL A 5 -13.95 7.79 -8.80
C VAL A 5 -12.93 8.62 -8.01
N GLY A 6 -13.07 8.68 -6.69
CA GLY A 6 -12.12 9.37 -5.82
C GLY A 6 -10.73 8.73 -5.85
N GLU A 7 -10.65 7.41 -5.73
CA GLU A 7 -9.38 6.69 -5.78
C GLU A 7 -8.69 6.83 -7.14
N CYS A 8 -9.43 6.65 -8.23
CA CYS A 8 -8.90 6.88 -9.58
C CYS A 8 -8.40 8.31 -9.76
N ALA A 9 -9.11 9.32 -9.25
CA ALA A 9 -8.67 10.71 -9.34
C ALA A 9 -7.36 10.94 -8.57
N ILE A 10 -7.24 10.43 -7.34
CA ILE A 10 -6.01 10.52 -6.54
C ILE A 10 -4.86 9.81 -7.25
N TYR A 11 -5.10 8.63 -7.81
CA TYR A 11 -4.10 7.86 -8.51
C TYR A 11 -3.60 8.55 -9.79
N VAL A 12 -4.50 9.13 -10.58
CA VAL A 12 -4.15 9.93 -11.76
C VAL A 12 -3.35 11.17 -11.37
N ILE A 13 -3.73 11.87 -10.29
CA ILE A 13 -2.99 13.03 -9.80
C ILE A 13 -1.58 12.60 -9.34
N ALA A 14 -1.48 11.51 -8.58
CA ALA A 14 -0.20 10.99 -8.09
C ALA A 14 0.73 10.52 -9.21
N TRP A 15 0.17 10.05 -10.33
CA TRP A 15 0.93 9.66 -11.52
C TRP A 15 1.31 10.85 -12.40
N ALA A 16 0.39 11.79 -12.63
CA ALA A 16 0.60 12.92 -13.55
C ALA A 16 1.42 14.06 -12.93
N TRP A 17 1.29 14.30 -11.61
CA TRP A 17 1.99 15.37 -10.89
C TRP A 17 2.62 14.88 -9.59
N PRO A 18 3.69 14.07 -9.65
CA PRO A 18 4.49 13.76 -8.46
C PRO A 18 5.04 15.04 -7.81
N ASN A 19 5.39 16.06 -8.62
CA ASN A 19 5.97 17.31 -8.14
C ASN A 19 4.98 18.16 -7.32
N CYS A 20 3.68 18.14 -7.63
CA CYS A 20 2.68 18.87 -6.85
C CYS A 20 2.39 18.23 -5.48
N LEU A 21 2.71 16.95 -5.32
CA LEU A 21 2.59 16.26 -4.03
C LEU A 21 3.81 16.49 -3.12
N GLY A 22 4.80 17.28 -3.56
CA GLY A 22 6.04 17.50 -2.81
C GLY A 22 6.88 16.23 -2.68
N LEU A 23 6.70 15.28 -3.60
CA LEU A 23 7.38 13.98 -3.61
C LEU A 23 8.76 14.06 -4.28
N GLU A 24 9.11 15.21 -4.84
CA GLU A 24 10.43 15.45 -5.41
C GLU A 24 11.43 15.69 -4.28
N VAL A 25 12.28 14.68 -4.04
CA VAL A 25 13.37 14.76 -3.07
C VAL A 25 14.49 15.57 -3.69
N ASN A 26 14.45 16.89 -3.49
CA ASN A 26 15.52 17.79 -3.90
C ASN A 26 16.66 17.75 -2.89
N PRO A 27 17.90 17.42 -3.31
CA PRO A 27 19.04 17.34 -2.40
C PRO A 27 19.32 18.69 -1.74
N GLU A 28 19.22 19.80 -2.47
CA GLU A 28 19.49 21.14 -1.92
C GLU A 28 18.58 21.52 -0.75
N ASP A 29 17.27 21.28 -0.88
CA ASP A 29 16.30 21.62 0.16
C ASP A 29 16.45 20.70 1.38
N LEU A 30 16.83 19.44 1.14
CA LEU A 30 17.13 18.49 2.20
C LEU A 30 18.41 18.88 2.94
N THR A 31 19.46 19.31 2.23
CA THR A 31 20.71 19.81 2.83
C THR A 31 20.46 21.06 3.67
N ARG A 32 19.69 22.02 3.18
CA ARG A 32 19.28 23.21 3.96
C ARG A 32 18.49 22.83 5.21
N SER A 33 17.57 21.87 5.07
CA SER A 33 16.78 21.36 6.19
C SER A 33 17.66 20.65 7.21
N LEU A 34 18.59 19.81 6.76
CA LEU A 34 19.58 19.15 7.62
C LEU A 34 20.38 20.17 8.43
N GLN A 35 20.98 21.15 7.76
CA GLN A 35 21.83 22.15 8.41
C GLN A 35 21.08 22.98 9.46
N LYS A 36 19.78 23.23 9.27
CA LYS A 36 18.97 24.07 10.17
C LYS A 36 18.31 23.30 11.31
N ASN A 37 17.88 22.07 11.03
CA ASN A 37 16.94 21.36 11.89
C ASN A 37 17.55 20.16 12.63
N TYR A 38 18.65 19.62 12.13
CA TYR A 38 19.31 18.49 12.76
C TYR A 38 19.77 18.85 14.19
N GLY A 39 19.46 17.99 15.16
CA GLY A 39 19.80 18.16 16.57
C GLY A 39 19.22 19.41 17.25
N ASN A 40 18.28 20.11 16.61
CA ASN A 40 17.63 21.29 17.16
C ASN A 40 16.48 20.90 18.10
N THR A 41 16.30 21.67 19.18
CA THR A 41 15.24 21.45 20.16
C THR A 41 13.86 21.52 19.51
N GLY A 42 13.02 20.50 19.74
CA GLY A 42 11.70 20.38 19.12
C GLY A 42 11.70 19.69 17.76
N GLN A 43 12.85 19.32 17.21
CA GLN A 43 13.00 18.60 15.94
C GLN A 43 13.72 17.25 16.11
N GLU A 44 13.49 16.59 17.24
CA GLU A 44 14.07 15.28 17.56
C GLU A 44 13.62 14.19 16.59
N GLN A 45 12.39 14.28 16.07
CA GLN A 45 11.86 13.35 15.07
C GLN A 45 12.61 13.47 13.74
N PHE A 46 12.96 14.69 13.34
CA PHE A 46 13.78 14.92 12.15
C PHE A 46 15.18 14.34 12.35
N THR A 47 15.80 14.60 13.51
CA THR A 47 17.11 14.05 13.87
C THR A 47 17.10 12.52 13.82
N SER A 48 16.10 11.90 14.45
CA SER A 48 15.93 10.44 14.49
C SER A 48 15.72 9.83 13.09
N ALA A 49 15.00 10.53 12.21
CA ALA A 49 14.77 10.08 10.84
C ALA A 49 16.06 10.12 10.01
N ILE A 50 16.86 11.18 10.15
CA ILE A 50 18.17 11.29 9.51
C ILE A 50 19.13 10.23 10.05
N ASP A 51 19.19 10.06 11.37
CA ASP A 51 20.01 9.04 12.03
C ASP A 51 19.64 7.63 11.57
N LEU A 52 18.35 7.34 11.43
CA LEU A 52 17.87 6.08 10.87
C LEU A 52 18.33 5.92 9.41
N ALA A 53 18.17 6.94 8.57
CA ALA A 53 18.60 6.86 7.17
C ALA A 53 20.11 6.58 7.06
N GLN A 54 20.93 7.26 7.86
CA GLN A 54 22.38 7.09 7.88
C GLN A 54 22.81 5.67 8.26
N THR A 55 22.19 5.12 9.32
CA THR A 55 22.47 3.74 9.73
C THR A 55 21.91 2.69 8.78
N LEU A 56 20.76 2.95 8.16
CA LEU A 56 20.12 2.01 7.24
C LEU A 56 20.88 1.91 5.91
N PHE A 57 21.31 3.04 5.38
CA PHE A 57 21.96 3.12 4.08
C PHE A 57 23.49 3.22 4.16
N ASN A 58 24.09 3.24 5.36
CA ASN A 58 25.53 3.35 5.56
C ASN A 58 26.13 4.58 4.87
N CYS A 59 25.47 5.72 5.01
CA CYS A 59 25.80 6.99 4.38
C CYS A 59 25.93 8.10 5.43
N CYS A 60 26.42 9.28 5.03
CA CYS A 60 26.52 10.44 5.92
C CYS A 60 26.18 11.76 5.22
N GLY A 61 25.31 12.54 5.84
CA GLY A 61 24.76 13.76 5.24
C GLY A 61 23.80 13.46 4.09
N VAL A 62 23.38 14.50 3.37
CA VAL A 62 22.50 14.37 2.21
C VAL A 62 23.33 14.05 0.98
N GLU A 63 24.24 14.92 0.58
CA GLU A 63 25.19 14.70 -0.52
C GLU A 63 26.58 14.37 0.01
N SER A 64 26.95 14.97 1.15
CA SER A 64 28.25 14.73 1.78
C SER A 64 28.26 14.93 3.29
N ALA A 65 29.21 14.26 3.94
CA ALA A 65 29.42 14.36 5.38
C ALA A 65 29.91 15.75 5.85
N ASN A 66 30.37 16.62 4.94
CA ASN A 66 30.89 17.96 5.24
C ASN A 66 29.77 18.97 5.50
N GLU A 67 28.52 18.65 5.14
CA GLU A 67 27.35 19.50 5.39
C GLU A 67 27.12 19.75 6.89
N TYR A 68 27.62 18.85 7.74
CA TYR A 68 27.59 19.02 9.18
C TYR A 68 28.51 20.13 9.67
N ASP A 69 29.60 20.46 8.96
CA ASP A 69 30.53 21.51 9.41
C ASP A 69 29.88 22.89 9.38
N THR A 70 28.94 23.12 8.46
CA THR A 70 28.16 24.36 8.35
C THR A 70 26.78 24.28 9.02
N SER A 71 26.45 23.16 9.66
CA SER A 71 25.16 22.97 10.33
C SER A 71 25.06 23.76 11.65
N LEU A 72 23.86 24.19 12.01
CA LEU A 72 23.58 24.81 13.31
C LEU A 72 23.94 23.87 14.46
N TRP A 73 23.69 22.56 14.30
CA TRP A 73 24.08 21.54 15.28
C TRP A 73 25.54 21.62 15.67
N ARG A 74 26.42 21.75 14.66
CA ARG A 74 27.85 21.88 14.87
C ARG A 74 28.22 23.24 15.45
N LEU A 75 27.73 24.30 14.82
CA LEU A 75 28.09 25.68 15.18
C LEU A 75 27.63 26.05 16.59
N GLN A 76 26.51 25.49 17.05
CA GLN A 76 25.97 25.70 18.39
C GLN A 76 26.43 24.64 19.40
N ALA A 77 27.33 23.72 19.00
CA ALA A 77 27.83 22.63 19.83
C ALA A 77 26.70 21.83 20.53
N LEU A 78 25.59 21.59 19.83
CA LEU A 78 24.45 20.84 20.35
C LEU A 78 24.79 19.35 20.54
N GLY A 79 25.80 18.85 19.82
CA GLY A 79 26.44 17.56 20.08
C GLY A 79 27.37 17.62 21.31
N ARG A 80 27.05 16.88 22.37
CA ARG A 80 27.97 16.63 23.50
C ARG A 80 29.07 15.64 23.10
N PRO A 81 30.33 15.78 23.56
CA PRO A 81 31.26 16.90 23.29
C PRO A 81 31.42 17.15 21.78
N SER A 82 32.27 18.11 21.35
CA SER A 82 32.40 18.64 19.98
C SER A 82 32.66 17.58 18.88
N LEU A 83 31.62 16.82 18.53
CA LEU A 83 31.63 15.79 17.50
C LEU A 83 31.76 16.44 16.13
N ALA A 84 32.65 15.90 15.31
CA ALA A 84 32.81 16.14 13.88
C ALA A 84 31.47 16.01 13.12
N ILE A 85 30.81 14.91 13.42
CA ILE A 85 29.62 14.41 12.77
C ILE A 85 28.81 13.59 13.76
N PRO A 86 27.53 13.35 13.46
CA PRO A 86 26.74 12.35 14.16
C PRO A 86 27.45 11.00 14.24
N LEU A 87 27.29 10.31 15.37
CA LEU A 87 27.86 8.98 15.56
C LEU A 87 27.25 7.94 14.61
N THR A 88 26.05 8.18 14.10
CA THR A 88 25.36 7.39 13.07
C THR A 88 26.06 7.42 11.71
N CYS A 89 26.91 8.42 11.44
CA CYS A 89 27.80 8.45 10.28
C CYS A 89 29.07 7.60 10.44
N CYS A 90 29.35 7.10 11.65
CA CYS A 90 30.48 6.21 11.89
C CYS A 90 30.11 4.77 11.59
N LYS A 91 31.12 3.94 11.27
CA LYS A 91 30.92 2.50 11.26
C LYS A 91 30.59 2.00 12.66
N LEU A 92 29.44 1.35 12.79
CA LEU A 92 28.90 0.90 14.06
C LEU A 92 29.25 -0.55 14.34
N GLU A 93 29.64 -0.85 15.58
CA GLU A 93 29.78 -2.22 16.07
C GLU A 93 28.40 -2.86 16.29
N ASN A 94 27.43 -2.07 16.75
CA ASN A 94 26.07 -2.52 17.01
C ASN A 94 25.13 -2.46 15.80
N TYR A 95 25.65 -2.48 14.57
CA TYR A 95 24.86 -2.37 13.34
C TYR A 95 23.76 -3.44 13.20
N ASN A 96 23.96 -4.61 13.82
CA ASN A 96 22.98 -5.70 13.80
C ASN A 96 21.77 -5.47 14.73
N THR A 97 21.80 -4.40 15.53
CA THR A 97 20.71 -4.04 16.44
C THR A 97 19.73 -3.10 15.74
N SER A 98 18.44 -3.44 15.73
CA SER A 98 17.40 -2.62 15.05
C SER A 98 17.27 -1.18 15.55
N LYS A 99 17.83 -0.87 16.73
CA LYS A 99 17.84 0.46 17.36
C LYS A 99 19.22 1.12 17.36
N ALA A 100 20.13 0.70 16.48
CA ALA A 100 21.47 1.26 16.39
C ALA A 100 21.47 2.77 16.14
N TYR A 101 20.48 3.29 15.42
CA TYR A 101 20.32 4.74 15.17
C TYR A 101 20.00 5.57 16.42
N LEU A 102 19.38 4.98 17.45
CA LEU A 102 19.06 5.68 18.70
C LEU A 102 20.24 5.70 19.67
N ASN A 103 21.06 4.65 19.66
CA ASN A 103 22.24 4.50 20.52
C ASN A 103 23.41 3.93 19.69
N PRO A 104 24.00 4.74 18.80
CA PRO A 104 25.10 4.28 17.94
C PRO A 104 26.37 4.02 18.76
N VAL A 105 26.93 2.82 18.60
CA VAL A 105 28.23 2.44 19.20
C VAL A 105 29.26 2.34 18.08
N PRO A 106 30.05 3.40 17.83
CA PRO A 106 31.07 3.39 16.79
C PRO A 106 32.19 2.41 17.15
N THR A 107 32.70 1.66 16.17
CA THR A 107 33.85 0.77 16.37
C THR A 107 35.08 1.53 16.87
N ASN A 108 35.27 2.76 16.38
CA ASN A 108 36.29 3.67 16.90
C ASN A 108 35.83 5.12 16.78
N ALA A 109 35.36 5.69 17.90
CA ALA A 109 34.88 7.06 17.95
C ALA A 109 35.98 8.07 17.59
N THR A 110 37.21 7.89 18.07
CA THR A 110 38.30 8.85 17.86
C THR A 110 38.71 8.96 16.40
N LEU A 111 38.80 7.83 15.69
CA LEU A 111 39.16 7.82 14.26
C LEU A 111 38.02 8.35 13.40
N CYS A 112 36.78 7.96 13.67
CA CYS A 112 35.62 8.47 12.93
C CYS A 112 35.49 10.00 13.04
N GLN A 113 35.79 10.55 14.21
CA GLN A 113 35.66 11.98 14.51
C GLN A 113 36.91 12.80 14.13
N ALA A 114 37.92 12.18 13.53
CA ALA A 114 39.11 12.88 13.07
C ALA A 114 38.78 13.81 11.89
N LEU A 115 39.27 15.05 11.93
CA LEU A 115 39.09 16.03 10.85
C LEU A 115 39.92 15.69 9.60
N GLU A 116 41.05 15.00 9.78
CA GLU A 116 41.96 14.64 8.70
C GLU A 116 41.43 13.44 7.88
N PRO A 117 41.30 13.56 6.53
CA PRO A 117 40.82 12.51 5.63
C PRO A 117 41.48 11.14 5.86
N ASN A 118 42.80 11.14 5.95
CA ASN A 118 43.60 9.93 6.10
C ASN A 118 43.31 9.16 7.41
N ARG A 119 42.73 9.83 8.42
CA ARG A 119 42.48 9.24 9.74
C ARG A 119 41.07 8.68 9.91
N HIS A 120 40.10 9.24 9.19
CA HIS A 120 38.72 8.76 9.23
C HIS A 120 38.36 7.82 8.08
N GLU A 121 39.26 7.65 7.10
CA GLU A 121 39.13 6.65 6.05
C GLU A 121 38.92 5.25 6.66
N GLY A 122 37.85 4.56 6.24
CA GLY A 122 37.52 3.24 6.73
C GLY A 122 36.76 3.18 8.07
N TYR A 123 36.59 4.29 8.79
CA TYR A 123 35.82 4.37 10.06
C TYR A 123 34.57 5.26 9.97
N ARG A 124 34.42 6.01 8.87
CA ARG A 124 33.32 6.95 8.59
C ARG A 124 32.73 6.68 7.21
N HIS A 125 31.42 6.87 7.08
CA HIS A 125 30.73 6.88 5.79
C HIS A 125 30.95 8.24 5.10
N LEU A 126 31.46 8.23 3.86
CA LEU A 126 31.78 9.43 3.09
C LEU A 126 30.73 9.75 2.03
N GLU A 127 29.98 8.74 1.60
CA GLU A 127 28.92 8.86 0.62
C GLU A 127 27.67 9.53 1.20
N GLY A 128 27.02 10.38 0.41
CA GLY A 128 25.76 11.00 0.76
C GLY A 128 24.59 10.02 0.72
N CYS A 129 23.56 10.29 1.51
CA CYS A 129 22.37 9.46 1.55
C CYS A 129 21.39 9.69 0.38
N ASN A 130 21.55 10.77 -0.38
CA ASN A 130 20.58 11.19 -1.40
C ASN A 130 20.26 10.07 -2.40
N ASP A 131 21.28 9.44 -2.98
CA ASP A 131 21.08 8.44 -4.04
C ASP A 131 20.36 7.19 -3.50
N HIS A 132 20.74 6.74 -2.30
CA HIS A 132 20.09 5.63 -1.62
C HIS A 132 18.64 5.93 -1.24
N ILE A 133 18.37 7.14 -0.72
CA ILE A 133 17.01 7.58 -0.36
C ILE A 133 16.15 7.68 -1.62
N GLN A 134 16.66 8.27 -2.71
CA GLN A 134 15.93 8.37 -3.97
C GLN A 134 15.62 6.99 -4.55
N GLN A 135 16.57 6.06 -4.52
CA GLN A 135 16.36 4.70 -5.00
C GLN A 135 15.32 3.95 -4.15
N TRP A 136 15.47 4.01 -2.82
CA TRP A 136 14.52 3.42 -1.87
C TRP A 136 13.12 3.97 -2.08
N TYR A 137 13.00 5.30 -2.19
CA TYR A 137 11.73 5.98 -2.42
C TYR A 137 11.07 5.54 -3.72
N ARG A 138 11.82 5.53 -4.84
CA ARG A 138 11.31 5.08 -6.15
C ARG A 138 10.80 3.63 -6.09
N GLN A 139 11.53 2.75 -5.42
CA GLN A 139 11.15 1.34 -5.30
C GLN A 139 9.85 1.17 -4.51
N HIS A 140 9.74 1.83 -3.35
CA HIS A 140 8.53 1.76 -2.54
C HIS A 140 7.33 2.41 -3.21
N TYR A 141 7.53 3.53 -3.90
CA TYR A 141 6.48 4.20 -4.68
C TYR A 141 5.89 3.28 -5.75
N LEU A 142 6.73 2.56 -6.51
CA LEU A 142 6.26 1.60 -7.50
C LEU A 142 5.47 0.44 -6.89
N ILE A 143 5.85 -0.03 -5.70
CA ILE A 143 5.10 -1.06 -4.98
C ILE A 143 3.73 -0.54 -4.56
N PHE A 144 3.65 0.66 -3.98
CA PHE A 144 2.37 1.28 -3.60
C PHE A 144 1.46 1.52 -4.81
N LEU A 145 2.03 1.98 -5.93
CA LEU A 145 1.34 2.13 -7.20
C LEU A 145 0.76 0.78 -7.65
N GLY A 146 1.57 -0.28 -7.63
CA GLY A 146 1.12 -1.63 -7.96
C GLY A 146 -0.05 -2.13 -7.09
N ILE A 147 0.04 -1.93 -5.77
CA ILE A 147 -1.03 -2.30 -4.84
C ILE A 147 -2.31 -1.48 -5.12
N GLY A 148 -2.17 -0.18 -5.35
CA GLY A 148 -3.28 0.70 -5.70
C GLY A 148 -3.99 0.26 -6.98
N LEU A 149 -3.24 -0.13 -8.02
CA LEU A 149 -3.82 -0.66 -9.26
C LEU A 149 -4.64 -1.93 -9.01
N VAL A 150 -4.12 -2.85 -8.21
CA VAL A 150 -4.83 -4.10 -7.86
C VAL A 150 -6.12 -3.78 -7.10
N ALA A 151 -6.10 -2.84 -6.15
CA ALA A 151 -7.28 -2.42 -5.42
C ALA A 151 -8.37 -1.87 -6.37
N VAL A 152 -8.01 -0.95 -7.26
CA VAL A 152 -8.95 -0.38 -8.26
C VAL A 152 -9.56 -1.46 -9.16
N LEU A 153 -8.77 -2.45 -9.59
CA LEU A 153 -9.27 -3.56 -10.39
C LEU A 153 -10.28 -4.42 -9.62
N VAL A 154 -10.01 -4.73 -8.35
CA VAL A 154 -10.93 -5.49 -7.50
C VAL A 154 -12.25 -4.73 -7.31
N GLU A 155 -12.18 -3.44 -7.00
CA GLU A 155 -13.37 -2.60 -6.86
C GLU A 155 -14.21 -2.57 -8.14
N PHE A 156 -13.55 -2.42 -9.29
CA PHE A 156 -14.22 -2.42 -10.59
C PHE A 156 -14.94 -3.75 -10.86
N LEU A 157 -14.31 -4.89 -10.56
CA LEU A 157 -14.93 -6.22 -10.70
C LEU A 157 -16.14 -6.41 -9.78
N VAL A 158 -16.07 -5.90 -8.54
CA VAL A 158 -17.20 -5.92 -7.60
C VAL A 158 -18.36 -5.10 -8.15
N LEU A 159 -18.11 -3.87 -8.62
CA LEU A 159 -19.14 -3.01 -9.21
C LEU A 159 -19.80 -3.65 -10.43
N LEU A 160 -19.00 -4.22 -11.34
CA LEU A 160 -19.54 -4.93 -12.51
C LEU A 160 -20.42 -6.11 -12.08
N SER A 161 -19.98 -6.92 -11.11
CA SER A 161 -20.74 -8.06 -10.61
C SER A 161 -22.07 -7.64 -9.99
N THR A 162 -22.08 -6.55 -9.21
CA THR A 162 -23.32 -5.99 -8.65
C THR A 162 -24.27 -5.50 -9.74
N ILE A 163 -23.77 -4.77 -10.74
CA ILE A 163 -24.59 -4.26 -11.85
C ILE A 163 -25.17 -5.40 -12.69
N LEU A 164 -24.37 -6.42 -13.00
CA LEU A 164 -24.82 -7.61 -13.74
C LEU A 164 -25.89 -8.40 -12.96
N THR A 165 -25.76 -8.48 -11.64
CA THR A 165 -26.78 -9.12 -10.79
C THR A 165 -28.07 -8.30 -10.77
N CYS A 166 -28.00 -6.98 -10.58
CA CYS A 166 -29.16 -6.10 -10.61
C CYS A 166 -29.89 -6.12 -11.96
N THR A 167 -29.16 -6.09 -13.07
CA THR A 167 -29.75 -6.16 -14.43
C THR A 167 -30.40 -7.51 -14.70
N ARG A 168 -29.80 -8.63 -14.26
CA ARG A 168 -30.43 -9.95 -14.35
C ARG A 168 -31.73 -10.04 -13.53
N ILE A 169 -31.73 -9.54 -12.30
CA ILE A 169 -32.92 -9.53 -11.45
C ILE A 169 -34.01 -8.64 -12.05
N TYR A 170 -33.65 -7.46 -12.55
CA TYR A 170 -34.58 -6.55 -13.19
C TYR A 170 -35.25 -7.19 -14.42
N LYS A 171 -34.45 -7.84 -15.27
CA LYS A 171 -34.96 -8.56 -16.44
C LYS A 171 -35.89 -9.71 -16.05
N HIS A 172 -35.49 -10.55 -15.10
CA HIS A 172 -36.32 -11.64 -14.60
C HIS A 172 -37.67 -11.15 -14.05
N ASN A 173 -37.67 -10.04 -13.30
CA ASN A 173 -38.89 -9.46 -12.78
C ASN A 173 -39.80 -8.87 -13.87
N GLN A 174 -39.23 -8.34 -14.95
CA GLN A 174 -40.01 -7.92 -16.11
C GLN A 174 -40.63 -9.12 -16.83
N ASP A 175 -39.87 -10.18 -17.08
CA ASP A 175 -40.37 -11.41 -17.74
C ASP A 175 -41.55 -12.01 -16.95
N VAL A 176 -41.47 -12.05 -15.62
CA VAL A 176 -42.59 -12.48 -14.74
C VAL A 176 -43.81 -11.56 -14.85
N LYS A 177 -43.60 -10.24 -14.96
CA LYS A 177 -44.68 -9.25 -15.08
C LYS A 177 -45.37 -9.31 -16.45
N GLU A 178 -44.63 -9.60 -17.52
CA GLU A 178 -45.22 -9.82 -18.84
C GLU A 178 -45.99 -11.14 -18.91
N ASN A 179 -45.42 -12.24 -18.40
CA ASN A 179 -46.11 -13.53 -18.34
C ASN A 179 -47.44 -13.47 -17.58
N SER A 180 -47.47 -12.76 -16.44
CA SER A 180 -48.72 -12.59 -15.66
C SER A 180 -49.78 -11.74 -16.37
N LYS A 181 -49.40 -10.79 -17.24
CA LYS A 181 -50.33 -10.05 -18.08
C LYS A 181 -50.89 -10.91 -19.22
N ASN A 182 -50.04 -11.70 -19.87
CA ASN A 182 -50.47 -12.60 -20.95
C ASN A 182 -51.49 -13.64 -20.45
N VAL A 183 -51.27 -14.22 -19.26
CA VAL A 183 -52.22 -15.14 -18.60
C VAL A 183 -53.58 -14.50 -18.31
N ARG A 184 -53.64 -13.18 -18.12
CA ARG A 184 -54.89 -12.46 -17.83
C ARG A 184 -55.68 -12.04 -19.08
N THR A 185 -55.07 -12.14 -20.26
CA THR A 185 -55.64 -11.66 -21.53
C THR A 185 -56.15 -12.79 -22.42
N GLU A 186 -55.91 -14.06 -22.08
CA GLU A 186 -56.64 -15.18 -22.71
C GLU A 186 -58.12 -15.18 -22.29
N PRO A 187 -59.07 -15.12 -23.25
CA PRO A 187 -60.48 -15.29 -22.95
C PRO A 187 -60.74 -16.75 -22.58
N LYS A 188 -61.37 -16.98 -21.43
CA LYS A 188 -61.94 -18.28 -21.06
C LYS A 188 -63.06 -18.63 -22.04
N THR A 189 -62.74 -19.39 -23.09
CA THR A 189 -63.77 -20.03 -23.93
C THR A 189 -63.95 -21.47 -23.49
N GLY A 190 -65.12 -21.77 -22.91
CA GLY A 190 -65.77 -23.08 -23.00
C GLY A 190 -65.35 -24.17 -22.01
N ILE A 191 -66.25 -24.45 -21.07
CA ILE A 191 -66.29 -25.61 -20.15
C ILE A 191 -66.44 -26.93 -20.91
N THR A 192 -65.89 -28.05 -20.38
CA THR A 192 -66.46 -29.43 -20.20
C THR A 192 -65.27 -30.39 -19.90
N SER A 193 -65.19 -31.31 -18.93
CA SER A 193 -66.03 -31.87 -17.86
C SER A 193 -65.17 -32.60 -16.80
N MET A 194 -65.79 -32.88 -15.64
CA MET A 194 -65.58 -34.02 -14.71
C MET A 194 -64.24 -34.18 -13.98
N GLN A 195 -64.19 -33.88 -12.67
CA GLN A 195 -64.50 -34.73 -11.50
C GLN A 195 -63.26 -35.46 -10.94
N SER A 196 -62.82 -35.07 -9.74
CA SER A 196 -62.95 -35.92 -8.55
C SER A 196 -62.47 -35.20 -7.28
N PHE A 197 -63.29 -35.36 -6.25
CA PHE A 197 -63.11 -35.00 -4.84
C PHE A 197 -61.73 -35.35 -4.25
N GLN A 198 -61.12 -34.41 -3.49
CA GLN A 198 -60.76 -34.66 -2.09
C GLN A 198 -60.45 -33.35 -1.34
N ARG A 199 -60.88 -33.28 -0.08
CA ARG A 199 -60.91 -32.11 0.82
C ARG A 199 -60.05 -32.40 2.07
N ARG A 200 -59.43 -31.33 2.63
CA ARG A 200 -58.83 -31.13 3.99
C ARG A 200 -57.42 -31.71 4.23
N THR A 201 -56.45 -31.08 4.91
CA THR A 201 -56.13 -29.73 5.49
C THR A 201 -54.62 -29.79 5.93
N PRO A 202 -53.97 -28.75 6.50
CA PRO A 202 -52.56 -28.43 6.29
C PRO A 202 -51.60 -29.08 7.29
N THR A 203 -50.35 -29.30 6.87
CA THR A 203 -49.22 -29.48 7.79
C THR A 203 -47.97 -28.80 7.25
N ALA A 204 -47.36 -28.00 8.12
CA ALA A 204 -46.04 -27.43 7.95
C ALA A 204 -45.00 -28.55 7.80
N ALA A 205 -44.11 -28.42 6.82
CA ALA A 205 -42.82 -29.09 6.81
C ALA A 205 -41.81 -28.17 6.12
N TYR A 206 -40.92 -27.64 6.94
CA TYR A 206 -39.69 -26.97 6.55
C TYR A 206 -38.83 -27.96 5.75
N SER A 207 -38.38 -27.61 4.55
CA SER A 207 -37.30 -28.34 3.88
C SER A 207 -36.36 -27.36 3.18
N ASN A 208 -35.18 -27.22 3.78
CA ASN A 208 -33.98 -26.74 3.13
C ASN A 208 -33.64 -27.69 1.98
N ASP A 209 -33.40 -27.17 0.79
CA ASP A 209 -32.41 -27.76 -0.12
C ASP A 209 -31.73 -26.66 -0.93
N THR A 210 -30.50 -26.43 -0.50
CA THR A 210 -29.47 -25.64 -1.18
C THR A 210 -28.74 -26.59 -2.12
N TYR A 211 -28.22 -26.08 -3.24
CA TYR A 211 -27.31 -26.75 -4.20
C TYR A 211 -27.93 -27.69 -5.27
N ALA A 212 -28.60 -27.09 -6.27
CA ALA A 212 -28.73 -27.74 -7.57
C ALA A 212 -27.46 -27.47 -8.41
N MET A 213 -26.55 -28.45 -8.41
CA MET A 213 -25.35 -28.49 -9.26
C MET A 213 -25.78 -28.63 -10.73
N THR A 214 -25.21 -27.78 -11.60
CA THR A 214 -25.51 -27.74 -13.03
C THR A 214 -25.03 -29.01 -13.76
N ASN A 215 -25.84 -29.50 -14.69
CA ASN A 215 -25.66 -30.75 -15.45
C ASN A 215 -24.37 -30.87 -16.30
N SER A 216 -23.48 -29.87 -16.33
CA SER A 216 -22.24 -29.91 -17.12
C SER A 216 -21.11 -30.75 -16.49
N PHE A 217 -21.14 -31.02 -15.18
CA PHE A 217 -20.07 -31.77 -14.51
C PHE A 217 -20.21 -33.30 -14.59
N ARG A 218 -21.39 -33.83 -14.93
CA ARG A 218 -21.62 -35.29 -14.96
C ARG A 218 -21.03 -35.99 -16.19
N GLN A 219 -20.73 -35.24 -17.24
CA GLN A 219 -20.25 -35.81 -18.51
C GLN A 219 -18.73 -36.08 -18.52
N ASN A 220 -17.94 -35.35 -17.71
CA ASN A 220 -16.48 -35.51 -17.69
C ASN A 220 -15.98 -36.64 -16.77
N TYR A 221 -16.75 -37.07 -15.76
CA TYR A 221 -16.31 -38.14 -14.86
C TYR A 221 -16.62 -39.55 -15.38
N LYS A 222 -17.50 -39.69 -16.38
CA LYS A 222 -17.87 -41.00 -16.96
C LYS A 222 -16.90 -41.52 -18.02
N LEU A 223 -15.85 -40.78 -18.34
CA LEU A 223 -14.84 -41.14 -19.34
C LEU A 223 -13.50 -41.62 -18.73
N VAL A 224 -13.39 -41.74 -17.40
CA VAL A 224 -12.15 -42.14 -16.72
C VAL A 224 -12.17 -43.57 -16.15
N ASP A 225 -13.33 -44.25 -16.09
CA ASP A 225 -13.44 -45.62 -15.54
C ASP A 225 -13.68 -46.72 -16.59
N ARG A 226 -13.13 -46.57 -17.80
CA ARG A 226 -12.93 -47.70 -18.74
C ARG A 226 -11.68 -47.46 -19.58
N VAL A 227 -10.53 -47.84 -19.04
CA VAL A 227 -9.51 -48.76 -19.59
C VAL A 227 -8.51 -49.04 -18.48
#